data_AF-A0A401PXV1-F1
#
_entry.id   AF-A0A401PXV1-F1
#
_cell.length_a   1.000
_cell.length_b   1.000
_cell.length_c   1.000
_cell.angle_alpha   90.00
_cell.angle_beta   90.00
_cell.angle_gamma   90.00
#
_symmetry.space_group_name_H-M   'P 1'
#
loop_
_entity.id
_entity.type
_entity.pdbx_description
1 polymer ?
#
loop_
_entity_poly.entity_id
_entity_poly.type
_entity_poly.pdbx_seq_one_letter_code
_entity_poly.pdbx_strand_id
1 'polypeptide(L)'
;MPSPVGYPNTMIPNVGAFETQMKGFISNGALVTEFEVKVFYRGKKVQEQVVKNTNGFRLFYSSPPTFPHLQDVQFPAPAAIPVSDQQQIKYTDRLLDRMDQGLIVEVQNTQICARRLGGCRGFWSMTEYPDSIEPQQISNRDFTVLYDLQTFVKEIQAFLETSACSPNHSIWLCFGELWPDPDHKPWSKKMIMVQVTPVIFKLLHELALGVGASSLQSENVDLQVSDTLSSSSFLSILEQYMDVD
;
A
#
# COMPACT_ATOMS: atom_id res chain seq x y z
N MET A 1 13.34 22.69 -13.54
CA MET A 1 13.22 22.59 -12.07
C MET A 1 11.88 21.94 -11.77
N PRO A 2 11.81 20.83 -11.02
CA PRO A 2 10.52 20.33 -10.59
C PRO A 2 9.93 21.32 -9.58
N SER A 3 8.64 21.63 -9.75
CA SER A 3 7.88 22.50 -8.88
C SER A 3 7.87 21.95 -7.44
N PRO A 4 7.84 22.80 -6.40
CA PRO A 4 7.63 22.34 -5.03
C PRO A 4 6.24 21.73 -4.97
N VAL A 5 6.19 20.42 -4.76
CA VAL A 5 4.94 19.69 -4.52
C VAL A 5 4.35 20.30 -3.25
N GLY A 6 3.20 20.97 -3.38
CA GLY A 6 2.46 21.47 -2.24
C GLY A 6 2.06 20.28 -1.39
N TYR A 7 2.70 20.13 -0.23
CA TYR A 7 2.34 19.09 0.72
C TYR A 7 0.89 19.34 1.17
N PRO A 8 0.03 18.31 1.23
CA PRO A 8 -1.27 18.46 1.85
C PRO A 8 -1.06 18.95 3.28
N ASN A 9 -1.88 19.93 3.68
CA ASN A 9 -1.83 20.56 4.99
C ASN A 9 -2.42 19.58 6.03
N THR A 10 -1.75 18.46 6.26
CA THR A 10 -2.17 17.47 7.26
C THR A 10 -1.93 18.09 8.64
N MET A 11 -3.00 18.38 9.36
CA MET A 11 -2.94 18.94 10.70
C MET A 11 -2.19 17.95 11.60
N ILE A 12 -0.99 18.32 12.06
CA ILE A 12 -0.18 17.49 12.95
C ILE A 12 -0.94 17.33 14.27
N PRO A 13 -1.28 16.10 14.69
CA PRO A 13 -2.00 15.87 15.94
C PRO A 13 -1.11 16.20 17.14
N ASN A 14 -1.73 16.32 18.32
CA ASN A 14 -0.98 16.29 19.57
C ASN A 14 -0.54 14.86 19.91
N VAL A 15 0.41 14.73 20.85
CA VAL A 15 0.99 13.45 21.27
C VAL A 15 -0.09 12.44 21.69
N GLY A 16 -1.01 12.82 22.60
CA GLY A 16 -2.02 11.91 23.11
C GLY A 16 -3.04 11.43 22.05
N ALA A 17 -3.37 12.29 21.07
CA ALA A 17 -4.21 11.92 19.95
C ALA A 17 -3.52 10.89 19.03
N PHE A 18 -2.22 11.08 18.77
CA PHE A 18 -1.44 10.13 17.97
C PHE A 18 -1.30 8.77 18.69
N GLU A 19 -1.00 8.75 19.98
CA GLU A 19 -0.97 7.51 20.77
C GLU A 19 -2.29 6.75 20.70
N THR A 20 -3.42 7.48 20.80
CA THR A 20 -4.75 6.88 20.72
C THR A 20 -5.02 6.28 19.34
N GLN A 21 -4.57 6.94 18.27
CA GLN A 21 -4.66 6.40 16.90
C GLN A 21 -3.81 5.13 16.75
N MET A 22 -2.57 5.13 17.26
CA MET A 22 -1.67 3.98 17.18
C MET A 22 -2.24 2.73 17.86
N LYS A 23 -2.91 2.88 19.02
CA LYS A 23 -3.63 1.75 19.68
C LYS A 23 -4.72 1.14 18.82
N GLY A 24 -5.35 1.94 17.95
CA GLY A 24 -6.36 1.46 17.01
C GLY A 24 -5.78 0.67 15.85
N PHE A 25 -4.56 1.02 15.41
CA PHE A 25 -3.90 0.39 14.28
C PHE A 25 -2.94 -0.74 14.65
N ILE A 26 -2.59 -0.88 15.93
CA ILE A 26 -1.78 -1.97 16.44
C ILE A 26 -2.50 -2.54 17.67
N SER A 27 -3.07 -3.72 17.53
CA SER A 27 -3.84 -4.39 18.57
C SER A 27 -3.21 -5.74 18.88
N ASN A 28 -2.79 -5.94 20.14
CA ASN A 28 -2.10 -7.16 20.61
C ASN A 28 -0.88 -7.54 19.75
N GLY A 29 -0.07 -6.55 19.34
CA GLY A 29 1.11 -6.76 18.49
C GLY A 29 0.80 -7.06 17.02
N ALA A 30 -0.49 -7.08 16.63
CA ALA A 30 -0.90 -7.26 15.24
C ALA A 30 -1.27 -5.93 14.59
N LEU A 31 -0.92 -5.80 13.31
CA LEU A 31 -1.33 -4.72 12.44
C LEU A 31 -2.85 -4.79 12.22
N VAL A 32 -3.50 -3.64 12.35
CA VAL A 32 -4.93 -3.45 12.09
C VAL A 32 -5.04 -2.28 11.13
N THR A 33 -5.44 -2.54 9.89
CA THR A 33 -5.52 -1.46 8.88
C THR A 33 -6.61 -1.73 7.85
N GLU A 34 -7.26 -0.67 7.42
CA GLU A 34 -8.03 -0.66 6.19
C GLU A 34 -7.09 -0.56 4.98
N PHE A 35 -7.62 -0.82 3.78
CA PHE A 35 -6.85 -0.73 2.54
C PHE A 35 -7.56 0.14 1.50
N GLU A 36 -6.87 1.15 0.98
CA GLU A 36 -7.27 1.80 -0.27
C GLU A 36 -6.83 0.90 -1.44
N VAL A 37 -7.79 0.46 -2.25
CA VAL A 37 -7.55 -0.42 -3.39
C VAL A 37 -7.95 0.30 -4.67
N LYS A 38 -7.00 0.44 -5.60
CA LYS A 38 -7.21 1.07 -6.92
C LYS A 38 -6.83 0.10 -8.02
N VAL A 39 -7.76 -0.13 -8.94
CA VAL A 39 -7.55 -1.04 -10.07
C VAL A 39 -7.33 -0.22 -11.33
N PHE A 40 -6.34 -0.62 -12.13
CA PHE A 40 -5.99 0.03 -13.38
C PHE A 40 -5.90 -0.98 -14.51
N TYR A 41 -6.56 -0.70 -15.64
CA TYR A 41 -6.35 -1.43 -16.87
C TYR A 41 -5.60 -0.59 -17.88
N ARG A 42 -4.39 -1.02 -18.26
CA ARG A 42 -3.51 -0.30 -19.19
C ARG A 42 -3.36 1.18 -18.82
N GLY A 43 -3.05 1.41 -17.55
CA GLY A 43 -2.81 2.75 -16.99
C GLY A 43 -4.07 3.57 -16.66
N LYS A 44 -5.26 3.13 -17.09
CA LYS A 44 -6.52 3.81 -16.78
C LYS A 44 -7.10 3.27 -15.48
N LYS A 45 -7.39 4.14 -14.51
CA LYS A 45 -8.08 3.76 -13.27
C LYS A 45 -9.54 3.39 -13.59
N VAL A 46 -9.97 2.21 -13.16
CA VAL A 46 -11.29 1.65 -13.47
C VAL A 46 -12.13 1.41 -12.21
N GLN A 47 -11.49 1.32 -11.05
CA GLN A 47 -12.14 1.17 -9.75
C GLN A 47 -11.23 1.75 -8.66
N GLU A 48 -11.86 2.30 -7.64
CA GLU A 48 -11.22 2.78 -6.41
C GLU A 48 -12.20 2.56 -5.27
N GLN A 49 -11.75 1.90 -4.20
CA GLN A 49 -12.56 1.67 -3.02
C GLN A 49 -11.70 1.51 -1.77
N VAL A 50 -12.33 1.70 -0.60
CA VAL A 50 -11.74 1.37 0.69
C VAL A 50 -12.28 0.04 1.17
N VAL A 51 -11.38 -0.89 1.46
CA VAL A 51 -11.65 -2.16 2.13
C VAL A 51 -11.58 -1.91 3.63
N LYS A 52 -12.72 -2.06 4.31
CA LYS A 52 -12.83 -1.81 5.77
C LYS A 52 -12.46 -3.02 6.62
N ASN A 53 -12.46 -4.21 6.03
CA ASN A 53 -12.09 -5.43 6.73
C ASN A 53 -10.57 -5.45 6.98
N THR A 54 -10.20 -5.36 8.27
CA THR A 54 -8.80 -5.27 8.71
C THR A 54 -8.04 -6.58 8.61
N ASN A 55 -8.74 -7.71 8.47
CA ASN A 55 -8.10 -9.00 8.17
C ASN A 55 -7.55 -9.03 6.73
N GLY A 56 -8.10 -8.18 5.84
CA GLY A 56 -7.74 -8.10 4.44
C GLY A 56 -8.89 -8.39 3.48
N PHE A 57 -8.52 -8.73 2.25
CA PHE A 57 -9.44 -8.85 1.14
C PHE A 57 -9.04 -9.90 0.10
N ARG A 58 -9.99 -10.24 -0.77
CA ARG A 58 -9.77 -11.08 -1.93
C ARG A 58 -10.09 -10.33 -3.21
N LEU A 59 -9.12 -10.23 -4.10
CA LEU A 59 -9.29 -9.76 -5.47
C LEU A 59 -9.78 -10.91 -6.34
N PHE A 60 -10.97 -10.80 -6.93
CA PHE A 60 -11.56 -11.88 -7.73
C PHE A 60 -12.35 -11.32 -8.92
N TYR A 61 -12.77 -12.19 -9.86
CA TYR A 61 -13.58 -11.77 -11.01
C TYR A 61 -14.96 -12.43 -11.04
N SER A 62 -15.03 -13.74 -11.26
CA SER A 62 -16.30 -14.46 -11.48
C SER A 62 -16.55 -15.63 -10.52
N SER A 63 -15.65 -15.85 -9.55
CA SER A 63 -15.78 -16.91 -8.55
C SER A 63 -16.73 -16.52 -7.41
N PRO A 64 -17.50 -17.48 -6.84
CA PRO A 64 -18.27 -17.23 -5.63
C PRO A 64 -17.37 -16.86 -4.42
N PRO A 65 -17.93 -16.24 -3.37
CA PRO A 65 -17.26 -16.01 -2.09
C PRO A 65 -16.83 -17.31 -1.41
N THR A 66 -15.54 -17.45 -1.11
CA THR A 66 -14.98 -18.64 -0.42
C THR A 66 -14.31 -18.30 0.92
N PHE A 67 -14.02 -17.03 1.18
CA PHE A 67 -13.22 -16.59 2.33
C PHE A 67 -14.04 -15.65 3.22
N PRO A 68 -14.85 -16.17 4.17
CA PRO A 68 -15.80 -15.36 4.94
C PRO A 68 -15.14 -14.36 5.89
N HIS A 69 -13.86 -14.55 6.22
CA HIS A 69 -13.08 -13.63 7.06
C HIS A 69 -12.47 -12.47 6.27
N LEU A 70 -12.53 -12.51 4.93
CA LEU A 70 -12.01 -11.47 4.03
C LEU A 70 -13.15 -10.72 3.37
N GLN A 71 -12.89 -9.48 2.98
CA GLN A 71 -13.80 -8.71 2.13
C GLN A 71 -13.51 -8.98 0.65
N ASP A 72 -14.55 -9.22 -0.14
CA ASP A 72 -14.42 -9.46 -1.57
C ASP A 72 -14.29 -8.13 -2.35
N VAL A 73 -13.33 -8.07 -3.27
CA VAL A 73 -13.06 -6.96 -4.18
C VAL A 73 -13.11 -7.50 -5.60
N GLN A 74 -14.23 -7.25 -6.26
CA GLN A 74 -14.44 -7.74 -7.63
C GLN A 74 -13.75 -6.83 -8.64
N PHE A 75 -13.03 -7.42 -9.59
CA PHE A 75 -12.53 -6.71 -10.76
C PHE A 75 -13.69 -6.25 -11.67
N PRO A 76 -13.67 -5.02 -12.20
CA PRO A 76 -14.70 -4.56 -13.11
C PRO A 76 -14.62 -5.31 -14.43
N ALA A 77 -15.76 -5.58 -15.06
CA ALA A 77 -15.78 -6.10 -16.42
C ALA A 77 -15.08 -5.12 -17.38
N PRO A 78 -14.10 -5.54 -18.19
CA PRO A 78 -13.38 -4.69 -19.14
C PRO A 78 -14.28 -3.93 -20.12
N ALA A 79 -15.42 -4.52 -20.49
CA ALA A 79 -16.42 -3.91 -21.36
C ALA A 79 -17.07 -2.64 -20.77
N ALA A 80 -17.02 -2.45 -19.45
CA ALA A 80 -17.57 -1.25 -18.78
C ALA A 80 -16.66 -0.02 -18.94
N ILE A 81 -15.46 -0.18 -19.50
CA ILE A 81 -14.48 0.90 -19.61
C ILE A 81 -14.60 1.53 -20.99
N PRO A 82 -14.63 2.87 -21.10
CA PRO A 82 -14.57 3.57 -22.37
C PRO A 82 -13.17 3.41 -22.99
N VAL A 83 -12.93 2.28 -23.63
CA VAL A 83 -11.71 1.95 -24.37
C VAL A 83 -12.09 1.68 -25.82
N SER A 84 -11.40 2.34 -26.76
CA SER A 84 -11.58 2.14 -28.19
C SER A 84 -10.90 0.87 -28.72
N ASP A 85 -9.97 0.29 -27.95
CA ASP A 85 -9.16 -0.86 -28.32
C ASP A 85 -9.84 -2.19 -27.91
N GLN A 86 -10.56 -2.80 -28.86
CA GLN A 86 -11.20 -4.09 -28.67
C GLN A 86 -10.22 -5.25 -28.42
N GLN A 87 -8.96 -5.14 -28.88
CA GLN A 87 -7.97 -6.18 -28.63
C GLN A 87 -7.54 -6.17 -27.16
N GLN A 88 -7.34 -4.98 -26.59
CA GLN A 88 -7.07 -4.82 -25.16
C GLN A 88 -8.19 -5.46 -24.33
N ILE A 89 -9.46 -5.12 -24.61
CA ILE A 89 -10.62 -5.63 -23.86
C ILE A 89 -10.59 -7.16 -23.84
N LYS A 90 -10.47 -7.80 -25.02
CA LYS A 90 -10.39 -9.26 -25.14
C LYS A 90 -9.21 -9.87 -24.40
N TYR A 91 -8.07 -9.19 -24.35
CA TYR A 91 -6.90 -9.68 -23.64
C TYR A 91 -7.09 -9.59 -22.13
N THR A 92 -7.60 -8.45 -21.63
CA THR A 92 -7.92 -8.27 -20.21
C THR A 92 -8.97 -9.29 -19.75
N ASP A 93 -10.04 -9.52 -20.53
CA ASP A 93 -11.05 -10.55 -20.25
C ASP A 93 -10.40 -11.93 -20.05
N ARG A 94 -9.52 -12.34 -20.97
CA ARG A 94 -8.81 -13.62 -20.89
C ARG A 94 -7.87 -13.73 -19.67
N LEU A 95 -7.35 -12.61 -19.17
CA LEU A 95 -6.57 -12.61 -17.93
C LEU A 95 -7.48 -12.78 -16.72
N LEU A 96 -8.60 -12.07 -16.68
CA LEU A 96 -9.57 -12.13 -15.60
C LEU A 96 -10.23 -13.53 -15.50
N ASP A 97 -10.50 -14.17 -16.64
CA ASP A 97 -11.01 -15.55 -16.69
C ASP A 97 -10.05 -16.57 -16.05
N ARG A 98 -8.74 -16.28 -16.04
CA ARG A 98 -7.72 -17.14 -15.41
C ARG A 98 -7.50 -16.84 -13.93
N MET A 99 -8.22 -15.87 -13.35
CA MET A 99 -8.07 -15.55 -11.94
C MET A 99 -8.63 -16.66 -11.04
N ASP A 100 -9.53 -17.51 -11.54
CA ASP A 100 -10.23 -18.54 -10.76
C ASP A 100 -10.79 -17.96 -9.45
N GLN A 101 -10.34 -18.45 -8.30
CA GLN A 101 -10.71 -17.94 -6.97
C GLN A 101 -10.04 -16.63 -6.59
N GLY A 102 -9.10 -16.13 -7.40
CA GLY A 102 -8.50 -14.81 -7.28
C GLY A 102 -7.15 -14.76 -6.59
N LEU A 103 -6.90 -13.67 -5.88
CA LEU A 103 -5.73 -13.44 -5.04
C LEU A 103 -6.19 -12.89 -3.70
N ILE A 104 -5.71 -13.44 -2.60
CA ILE A 104 -5.95 -12.91 -1.26
C ILE A 104 -4.79 -12.02 -0.83
N VAL A 105 -5.12 -10.92 -0.17
CA VAL A 105 -4.20 -10.05 0.57
C VAL A 105 -4.72 -10.01 2.00
N GLU A 106 -3.90 -10.43 2.96
CA GLU A 106 -4.30 -10.54 4.35
C GLU A 106 -3.21 -10.02 5.29
N VAL A 107 -3.64 -9.59 6.47
CA VAL A 107 -2.73 -9.20 7.54
C VAL A 107 -2.44 -10.43 8.41
N GLN A 108 -1.16 -10.78 8.52
CA GLN A 108 -0.66 -11.82 9.42
C GLN A 108 0.30 -11.16 10.41
N ASN A 109 -0.12 -11.01 11.67
CA ASN A 109 0.61 -10.25 12.69
C ASN A 109 0.93 -8.83 12.19
N THR A 110 2.20 -8.48 11.99
CA THR A 110 2.65 -7.19 11.47
C THR A 110 2.82 -7.14 9.96
N GLN A 111 2.59 -8.27 9.28
CA GLN A 111 2.90 -8.48 7.87
C GLN A 111 1.65 -8.41 7.00
N ILE A 112 1.79 -7.83 5.83
CA ILE A 112 0.82 -7.89 4.74
C ILE A 112 1.29 -8.98 3.79
N CYS A 113 0.50 -10.05 3.70
CA CYS A 113 0.81 -11.23 2.94
C CYS A 113 -0.16 -11.39 1.78
N ALA A 114 0.29 -12.03 0.70
CA ALA A 114 -0.59 -12.40 -0.40
C ALA A 114 -0.38 -13.82 -0.87
N ARG A 115 -1.44 -14.40 -1.41
CA ARG A 115 -1.41 -15.73 -2.02
C ARG A 115 -2.39 -15.80 -3.18
N ARG A 116 -1.94 -16.38 -4.29
CA ARG A 116 -2.78 -16.62 -5.47
C ARG A 116 -3.59 -17.89 -5.30
N LEU A 117 -4.82 -17.85 -5.79
CA LEU A 117 -5.79 -18.94 -5.74
C LEU A 117 -6.18 -19.45 -7.12
N GLY A 118 -5.53 -18.96 -8.18
CA GLY A 118 -5.81 -19.34 -9.56
C GLY A 118 -4.58 -19.47 -10.45
N GLY A 119 -4.83 -19.76 -11.73
CA GLY A 119 -3.82 -19.96 -12.77
C GLY A 119 -3.18 -18.66 -13.28
N CYS A 120 -3.82 -17.51 -13.07
CA CYS A 120 -3.22 -16.22 -13.41
C CYS A 120 -1.99 -15.97 -12.53
N ARG A 121 -0.84 -15.72 -13.16
CA ARG A 121 0.36 -15.32 -12.44
C ARG A 121 0.18 -13.90 -11.93
N GLY A 122 0.66 -13.65 -10.73
CA GLY A 122 0.64 -12.35 -10.09
C GLY A 122 2.03 -12.02 -9.58
N PHE A 123 2.38 -10.76 -9.70
CA PHE A 123 3.67 -10.20 -9.35
C PHE A 123 3.47 -8.94 -8.53
N TRP A 124 4.49 -8.49 -7.80
CA TRP A 124 4.35 -7.32 -6.95
C TRP A 124 5.61 -6.44 -6.88
N SER A 125 5.46 -5.22 -6.39
CA SER A 125 6.57 -4.33 -6.00
C SER A 125 6.05 -3.28 -5.01
N MET A 126 6.94 -2.68 -4.23
CA MET A 126 6.62 -1.55 -3.36
C MET A 126 6.50 -0.21 -4.08
N THR A 127 6.83 -0.15 -5.37
CA THR A 127 6.85 1.12 -6.12
C THR A 127 6.33 0.94 -7.54
N GLU A 128 5.83 2.03 -8.11
CA GLU A 128 5.50 2.12 -9.53
C GLU A 128 6.74 2.21 -10.43
N TYR A 129 7.90 2.58 -9.87
CA TYR A 129 9.19 2.66 -10.55
C TYR A 129 10.23 1.81 -9.80
N PRO A 130 10.18 0.48 -9.92
CA PRO A 130 11.17 -0.39 -9.30
C PRO A 130 12.54 -0.22 -9.95
N ASP A 131 13.57 -0.01 -9.13
CA ASP A 131 14.97 0.03 -9.59
C ASP A 131 15.48 -1.37 -9.98
N SER A 132 14.97 -2.40 -9.31
CA SER A 132 15.22 -3.80 -9.66
C SER A 132 14.35 -4.22 -10.84
N ILE A 133 14.95 -4.97 -11.77
CA ILE A 133 14.26 -5.61 -12.89
C ILE A 133 13.82 -7.04 -12.59
N GLU A 134 14.14 -7.56 -11.40
CA GLU A 134 13.82 -8.93 -11.02
C GLU A 134 12.33 -9.07 -10.67
N PRO A 135 11.56 -9.85 -11.44
CA PRO A 135 10.13 -10.01 -11.19
C PRO A 135 9.86 -10.72 -9.86
N GLN A 136 9.02 -10.11 -9.01
CA GLN A 136 8.67 -10.67 -7.69
C GLN A 136 7.35 -11.41 -7.78
N GLN A 137 7.40 -12.73 -7.95
CA GLN A 137 6.20 -13.55 -8.15
C GLN A 137 5.50 -13.88 -6.83
N ILE A 138 4.18 -13.78 -6.81
CA ILE A 138 3.34 -14.21 -5.69
C ILE A 138 3.10 -15.72 -5.77
N SER A 139 3.31 -16.44 -4.68
CA SER A 139 3.11 -17.89 -4.62
C SER A 139 1.62 -18.26 -4.69
N ASN A 140 1.34 -19.46 -5.21
CA ASN A 140 0.01 -20.08 -5.15
C ASN A 140 -0.05 -21.23 -4.13
N ARG A 141 1.03 -21.49 -3.41
CA ARG A 141 1.12 -22.55 -2.39
C ARG A 141 1.16 -21.93 -1.02
N ASP A 142 2.16 -21.09 -0.80
CA ASP A 142 2.45 -20.44 0.47
C ASP A 142 2.11 -18.95 0.40
N PHE A 143 2.06 -18.29 1.55
CA PHE A 143 1.94 -16.84 1.60
C PHE A 143 3.26 -16.18 1.22
N THR A 144 3.18 -15.18 0.36
CA THR A 144 4.28 -14.27 0.04
C THR A 144 4.12 -13.03 0.90
N VAL A 145 5.11 -12.72 1.74
CA VAL A 145 5.16 -11.45 2.47
C VAL A 145 5.40 -10.33 1.46
N LEU A 146 4.44 -9.40 1.36
CA LEU A 146 4.52 -8.24 0.50
C LEU A 146 5.18 -7.08 1.24
N TYR A 147 4.76 -6.84 2.48
CA TYR A 147 5.36 -5.79 3.28
C TYR A 147 5.18 -6.04 4.76
N ASP A 148 6.02 -5.42 5.57
CA ASP A 148 6.02 -5.58 7.02
C ASP A 148 6.07 -4.22 7.70
N LEU A 149 5.27 -4.06 8.76
CA LEU A 149 5.22 -2.83 9.54
C LEU A 149 6.59 -2.47 10.12
N GLN A 150 7.38 -3.44 10.58
CA GLN A 150 8.69 -3.15 11.18
C GLN A 150 9.67 -2.62 10.14
N THR A 151 9.65 -3.18 8.93
CA THR A 151 10.41 -2.62 7.81
C THR A 151 10.00 -1.18 7.52
N PHE A 152 8.70 -0.90 7.44
CA PHE A 152 8.20 0.44 7.15
C PHE A 152 8.60 1.48 8.22
N VAL A 153 8.49 1.13 9.51
CA VAL A 153 8.90 2.03 10.61
C VAL A 153 10.39 2.33 10.56
N LYS A 154 11.25 1.33 10.27
CA LYS A 154 12.69 1.55 10.09
C LYS A 154 13.00 2.49 8.93
N GLU A 155 12.26 2.38 7.84
CA GLU A 155 12.40 3.30 6.70
C GLU A 155 11.95 4.73 7.06
N ILE A 156 10.89 4.88 7.86
CA ILE A 156 10.47 6.18 8.41
C ILE A 156 11.54 6.78 9.32
N GLN A 157 12.14 5.99 10.22
CA GLN A 157 13.24 6.42 11.09
C GLN A 157 14.40 6.95 10.25
N ALA A 158 14.86 6.15 9.28
CA ALA A 158 15.94 6.55 8.39
C ALA A 158 15.60 7.83 7.61
N PHE A 159 14.37 7.96 7.12
CA PHE A 159 13.88 9.16 6.42
C PHE A 159 13.99 10.42 7.30
N LEU A 160 13.55 10.35 8.55
CA LEU A 160 13.55 11.49 9.47
C LEU A 160 14.95 11.85 9.98
N GLU A 161 15.82 10.87 10.20
CA GLU A 161 17.16 11.10 10.75
C GLU A 161 18.19 11.54 9.70
N THR A 162 18.11 10.95 8.49
CA THR A 162 19.18 11.09 7.48
C THR A 162 18.76 11.86 6.23
N SER A 163 17.52 12.37 6.19
CA SER A 163 16.92 12.94 4.96
C SER A 163 16.99 11.97 3.77
N ALA A 164 16.84 10.67 4.04
CA ALA A 164 16.80 9.63 3.00
C ALA A 164 15.60 9.81 2.07
N CYS A 165 15.46 8.93 1.07
CA CYS A 165 14.25 8.90 0.26
C CYS A 165 13.03 8.59 1.12
N SER A 166 11.91 9.26 0.83
CA SER A 166 10.64 9.03 1.51
C SER A 166 10.15 7.59 1.31
N PRO A 167 9.68 6.90 2.37
CA PRO A 167 9.33 5.49 2.27
C PRO A 167 8.11 5.26 1.38
N ASN A 168 8.09 4.13 0.69
CA ASN A 168 6.95 3.73 -0.11
C ASN A 168 5.86 3.15 0.80
N HIS A 169 4.62 3.63 0.66
CA HIS A 169 3.48 3.14 1.44
C HIS A 169 2.43 2.40 0.59
N SER A 170 2.73 2.14 -0.69
CA SER A 170 1.78 1.54 -1.64
C SER A 170 2.36 0.29 -2.30
N ILE A 171 1.64 -0.82 -2.20
CA ILE A 171 2.00 -2.08 -2.84
C ILE A 171 1.35 -2.13 -4.22
N TRP A 172 2.13 -2.43 -5.25
CA TRP A 172 1.68 -2.57 -6.63
C TRP A 172 1.64 -4.04 -7.01
N LEU A 173 0.46 -4.54 -7.38
CA LEU A 173 0.23 -5.89 -7.87
C LEU A 173 0.04 -5.84 -9.38
N CYS A 174 0.65 -6.78 -10.11
CA CYS A 174 0.54 -6.93 -11.56
C CYS A 174 0.05 -8.34 -11.89
N PHE A 175 -0.98 -8.46 -12.72
CA PHE A 175 -1.58 -9.74 -13.08
C PHE A 175 -1.34 -10.10 -14.55
N GLY A 176 -0.92 -11.33 -14.79
CA GLY A 176 -0.70 -11.89 -16.13
C GLY A 176 0.63 -11.52 -16.80
N GLU A 177 1.27 -10.44 -16.36
CA GLU A 177 2.57 -9.95 -16.86
C GLU A 177 3.61 -9.88 -15.74
N LEU A 178 4.90 -9.99 -16.08
CA LEU A 178 6.01 -9.88 -15.13
C LEU A 178 6.04 -8.47 -14.49
N TRP A 179 6.31 -8.39 -13.19
CA TRP A 179 6.53 -7.12 -12.50
C TRP A 179 7.53 -7.29 -11.35
N PRO A 180 8.51 -6.39 -11.17
CA PRO A 180 9.05 -5.45 -12.16
C PRO A 180 9.24 -6.04 -13.56
N ASP A 181 9.15 -5.21 -14.61
CA ASP A 181 9.29 -5.68 -15.99
C ASP A 181 10.78 -5.71 -16.39
N PRO A 182 11.32 -6.85 -16.86
CA PRO A 182 12.71 -6.95 -17.32
C PRO A 182 13.08 -5.98 -18.45
N ASP A 183 12.09 -5.57 -19.26
CA ASP A 183 12.25 -4.63 -20.37
C ASP A 183 11.98 -3.17 -19.94
N HIS A 184 11.93 -2.88 -18.63
CA HIS A 184 11.63 -1.55 -18.06
C HIS A 184 10.31 -0.94 -18.56
N LYS A 185 9.34 -1.79 -18.91
CA LYS A 185 8.02 -1.35 -19.32
C LYS A 185 7.34 -0.63 -18.15
N PRO A 186 6.84 0.61 -18.31
CA PRO A 186 6.14 1.31 -17.24
C PRO A 186 4.82 0.63 -16.89
N TRP A 187 4.40 0.78 -15.62
CA TRP A 187 3.15 0.19 -15.11
C TRP A 187 1.92 0.57 -15.94
N SER A 188 1.91 1.77 -16.52
CA SER A 188 0.80 2.26 -17.35
C SER A 188 0.58 1.45 -18.64
N LYS A 189 1.56 0.65 -19.07
CA LYS A 189 1.42 -0.27 -20.21
C LYS A 189 1.07 -1.70 -19.80
N LYS A 190 0.95 -1.99 -18.50
CA LYS A 190 0.51 -3.29 -17.97
C LYS A 190 -1.00 -3.42 -18.05
N MET A 191 -1.46 -4.62 -18.34
CA MET A 191 -2.87 -4.89 -18.61
C MET A 191 -3.74 -4.77 -17.38
N ILE A 192 -3.28 -5.29 -16.23
CA ILE A 192 -4.00 -5.25 -14.96
C ILE A 192 -3.00 -4.92 -13.86
N MET A 193 -3.11 -3.71 -13.32
CA MET A 193 -2.38 -3.27 -12.12
C MET A 193 -3.38 -3.00 -11.00
N VAL A 194 -2.97 -3.31 -9.77
CA VAL A 194 -3.72 -2.95 -8.57
C VAL A 194 -2.76 -2.27 -7.60
N GLN A 195 -3.08 -1.04 -7.21
CA GLN A 195 -2.43 -0.36 -6.10
C GLN A 195 -3.19 -0.69 -4.82
N VAL A 196 -2.47 -1.15 -3.81
CA VAL A 196 -2.97 -1.48 -2.49
C VAL A 196 -2.21 -0.63 -1.48
N THR A 197 -2.91 0.29 -0.82
CA THR A 197 -2.31 1.21 0.14
C THR A 197 -2.91 0.94 1.52
N PRO A 198 -2.12 0.40 2.47
CA PRO A 198 -2.53 0.31 3.86
C PRO A 198 -2.73 1.72 4.41
N VAL A 199 -3.93 2.00 4.95
CA VAL A 199 -4.29 3.34 5.42
C VAL A 199 -3.34 3.82 6.52
N ILE A 200 -2.92 2.93 7.43
CA ILE A 200 -1.94 3.28 8.47
C ILE A 200 -0.59 3.70 7.87
N PHE A 201 -0.08 3.03 6.84
CA PHE A 201 1.22 3.40 6.25
C PHE A 201 1.14 4.76 5.57
N LYS A 202 0.03 5.04 4.87
CA LYS A 202 -0.22 6.36 4.30
C LYS A 202 -0.30 7.45 5.39
N LEU A 203 -1.02 7.21 6.48
CA LEU A 203 -1.12 8.15 7.59
C LEU A 203 0.25 8.43 8.23
N LEU A 204 1.01 7.39 8.55
CA LEU A 204 2.33 7.52 9.15
C LEU A 204 3.32 8.23 8.22
N HIS A 205 3.23 7.95 6.92
CA HIS A 205 4.01 8.65 5.90
C HIS A 205 3.69 10.15 5.84
N GLU A 206 2.41 10.51 5.81
CA GLU A 206 1.95 11.91 5.81
C GLU A 206 2.37 12.64 7.10
N LEU A 207 2.30 11.97 8.25
CA LEU A 207 2.77 12.51 9.53
C LEU A 207 4.29 12.72 9.54
N ALA A 208 5.08 11.75 9.05
CA ALA A 208 6.53 11.89 8.96
C ALA A 208 6.92 13.09 8.08
N LEU A 209 6.23 13.31 6.96
CA LEU A 209 6.44 14.49 6.11
C LEU A 209 6.14 15.80 6.86
N GLY A 210 4.99 15.89 7.55
CA GLY A 210 4.60 17.10 8.26
C GLY A 210 5.53 17.44 9.43
N VAL A 211 5.90 16.43 10.21
CA VAL A 211 6.76 16.58 11.39
C VAL A 211 8.21 16.88 10.99
N GLY A 212 8.72 16.24 9.94
CA GLY A 212 10.03 16.55 9.37
C GLY A 212 10.12 17.97 8.79
N ALA A 213 9.08 18.42 8.07
CA ALA A 213 9.01 19.80 7.56
C ALA A 213 8.95 20.85 8.67
N SER A 214 8.26 20.53 9.78
CA SER A 214 8.17 21.42 10.95
C SER A 214 9.53 21.58 11.65
N SER A 215 10.34 20.52 11.68
CA SER A 215 11.69 20.56 12.27
C SER A 215 12.63 21.51 11.51
N LEU A 216 12.52 21.59 10.18
CA LEU A 216 13.31 22.53 9.35
C LEU A 216 12.90 24.00 9.53
N GLN A 217 11.64 24.26 9.89
CA GLN A 217 11.12 25.61 10.11
C GLN A 217 11.35 26.12 11.55
N SER A 218 11.71 25.20 12.47
CA SER A 218 11.83 25.48 13.90
C SER A 218 13.16 26.08 14.35
N GLU A 219 14.11 26.37 13.45
CA GLU A 219 15.33 27.10 13.83
C GLU A 219 15.08 28.55 14.30
N ASN A 220 13.82 29.03 14.31
CA ASN A 220 13.51 30.41 14.69
C ASN A 220 12.12 30.62 15.33
N VAL A 221 11.63 29.73 16.20
CA VAL A 221 10.45 30.08 17.04
C VAL A 221 10.54 29.43 18.42
N ASP A 222 11.03 30.19 19.39
CA ASP A 222 10.92 29.88 20.81
C ASP A 222 9.54 30.36 21.29
N LEU A 223 8.53 29.48 21.21
CA LEU A 223 7.22 29.70 21.82
C LEU A 223 6.75 28.39 22.45
N GLN A 224 6.29 28.48 23.69
CA GLN A 224 5.72 27.38 24.47
C GLN A 224 4.55 26.70 23.74
N VAL A 225 4.84 25.69 22.90
CA VAL A 225 3.82 24.82 22.29
C VAL A 225 3.81 23.52 23.07
N SER A 226 2.98 23.48 24.11
CA SER A 226 2.73 22.27 24.87
C SER A 226 1.94 21.29 23.98
N ASP A 227 2.50 20.08 23.78
CA ASP A 227 1.89 18.86 23.24
C ASP A 227 1.77 18.64 21.72
N THR A 228 2.29 19.49 20.83
CA THR A 228 2.33 19.14 19.38
C THR A 228 3.32 18.01 19.11
N LEU A 229 2.95 17.05 18.26
CA LEU A 229 3.79 15.90 17.91
C LEU A 229 5.09 16.35 17.22
N SER A 230 6.23 16.16 17.89
CA SER A 230 7.58 16.40 17.36
C SER A 230 8.17 15.16 16.69
N SER A 231 9.27 15.31 15.93
CA SER A 231 9.98 14.18 15.30
C SER A 231 10.42 13.14 16.34
N SER A 232 10.95 13.61 17.47
CA SER A 232 11.38 12.75 18.57
C SER A 232 10.22 11.98 19.22
N SER A 233 9.10 12.66 19.51
CA SER A 233 7.93 12.03 20.13
C SER A 233 7.25 11.05 19.19
N PHE A 234 7.21 11.36 17.90
CA PHE A 234 6.69 10.47 16.86
C PHE A 234 7.49 9.16 16.79
N LEU A 235 8.82 9.25 16.71
CA LEU A 235 9.69 8.07 16.65
C LEU A 235 9.62 7.23 17.93
N SER A 236 9.65 7.87 19.10
CA SER A 236 9.57 7.15 20.37
C SER A 236 8.28 6.35 20.53
N ILE A 237 7.16 6.90 20.04
CA ILE A 237 5.87 6.20 20.06
C ILE A 237 5.90 5.02 19.10
N LEU A 238 6.43 5.19 17.87
CA LEU A 238 6.54 4.09 16.92
C LEU A 238 7.37 2.92 17.47
N GLU A 239 8.50 3.21 18.10
CA GLU A 239 9.39 2.21 18.73
C GLU A 239 8.67 1.42 19.82
N GLN A 240 7.89 2.09 20.68
CA GLN A 240 7.12 1.43 21.73
C GLN A 240 6.15 0.37 21.20
N TYR A 241 5.58 0.55 20.01
CA TYR A 241 4.69 -0.44 19.40
C TYR A 241 5.42 -1.54 18.63
N MET A 242 6.73 -1.39 18.39
CA MET A 242 7.55 -2.41 17.73
C MET A 242 8.27 -3.35 18.70
N ASP A 243 8.53 -2.91 19.93
CA ASP A 243 9.20 -3.69 20.99
C ASP A 243 8.25 -4.64 21.77
N VAL A 244 7.08 -4.96 21.21
CA VAL A 244 6.14 -5.89 21.83
C VAL A 244 6.49 -7.32 21.42
N ASP A 245 7.44 -7.92 22.16
CA ASP A 245 7.76 -9.35 22.16
C ASP A 245 6.63 -10.23 22.73
#